data_AF-A0A1L8FJI4-F1
#
_entry.id   AF-A0A1L8FJI4-F1
#
_cell.length_a   1.000
_cell.length_b   1.000
_cell.length_c   1.000
_cell.angle_alpha   90.00
_cell.angle_beta   90.00
_cell.angle_gamma   90.00
#
_symmetry.space_group_name_H-M   'P 1'
#
loop_
_entity.id
_entity.type
_entity.pdbx_description
1 polymer ?
#
loop_
_entity_poly.entity_id
_entity_poly.type
_entity_poly.pdbx_seq_one_letter_code
_entity_poly.pdbx_strand_id
1 'polypeptide(L)'
;MDFESAAGIRGCRNEIMHRKDLNLQEEELHSDDFLSEDSQSQQKAEKRRAKKKRQRERKKLEKKKHLEENEQEPEWDVNSAFVANAASHLRPKTRNKADKKHSSNKENEEKIQEGDCLNSSVLRGRQLAELGINYVEEGNYTKAIELFSEAIRLDPKDYRYFGNRSYCYEQLKLYPKALMDAEVSIQLSPDCPKGYFRKGRALRGCSRIVEAEEAFKMVLQLDQDCEEALREIQTCQVMRLMEQGFTQEQSINLLKEYKSVAAVLEAPIAANAPDSNLNVALEESVEDEPFCLSDLSETQSASLWVGNVTDQITEKQLRDLFKSYGEIHSIRLLGERFCAFVNFKCVAAAAKALDALQGKEIENTKLLIRYPDKPYRPAAVSTSESGLISSKRKGTSKVSECYYWRSSGCSFGDKCRYKHIPENKGVDKKPWKC
;
A
#
# COMPACT_ATOMS: atom_id res chain seq x y z
N MET A 1 68.31 -19.76 -11.69
CA MET A 1 68.23 -20.40 -10.37
C MET A 1 67.28 -19.57 -9.52
N ASP A 2 66.06 -19.32 -10.01
CA ASP A 2 64.91 -20.25 -10.01
C ASP A 2 64.32 -20.27 -8.59
N PHE A 3 63.03 -20.06 -8.30
CA PHE A 3 61.80 -19.91 -9.08
C PHE A 3 60.75 -19.33 -8.09
N GLU A 4 59.83 -18.50 -8.60
CA GLU A 4 58.40 -18.30 -8.23
C GLU A 4 57.92 -18.37 -6.75
N SER A 5 57.21 -17.38 -6.19
CA SER A 5 55.89 -16.76 -6.50
C SER A 5 54.71 -17.38 -5.74
N ALA A 6 53.76 -16.48 -5.41
CA ALA A 6 52.32 -16.66 -5.25
C ALA A 6 51.70 -16.83 -3.85
N ALA A 7 50.85 -15.84 -3.55
CA ALA A 7 49.79 -15.80 -2.57
C ALA A 7 48.68 -16.85 -2.83
N GLY A 8 47.92 -17.20 -1.79
CA GLY A 8 46.79 -18.12 -1.90
C GLY A 8 45.77 -17.99 -0.77
N ILE A 9 44.69 -17.29 -1.07
CA ILE A 9 43.45 -17.08 -0.30
C ILE A 9 42.66 -18.40 -0.15
N ARG A 10 41.78 -18.46 0.86
CA ARG A 10 40.58 -19.32 1.06
C ARG A 10 40.82 -20.40 2.11
N GLY A 11 39.98 -20.59 3.11
CA GLY A 11 38.54 -20.41 3.16
C GLY A 11 37.96 -21.70 3.72
N CYS A 12 37.03 -21.58 4.67
CA CYS A 12 36.09 -22.60 5.10
C CYS A 12 36.60 -24.06 5.24
N ARG A 13 36.97 -24.44 6.47
CA ARG A 13 36.74 -25.82 6.93
C ARG A 13 36.46 -25.88 8.44
N ASN A 14 35.55 -25.01 8.88
CA ASN A 14 34.91 -25.06 10.21
C ASN A 14 33.58 -25.85 10.20
N GLU A 15 33.40 -26.72 9.21
CA GLU A 15 32.47 -27.84 9.25
C GLU A 15 33.25 -29.07 8.79
N ILE A 16 33.05 -30.22 9.44
CA ILE A 16 33.83 -31.49 9.35
C ILE A 16 34.87 -31.69 10.50
N MET A 17 34.76 -30.99 11.63
CA MET A 17 35.34 -31.44 12.92
C MET A 17 34.29 -31.51 14.05
N HIS A 18 33.01 -31.70 13.69
CA HIS A 18 31.94 -32.03 14.64
C HIS A 18 31.09 -33.24 14.21
N ARG A 19 31.55 -33.98 13.19
CA ARG A 19 30.89 -35.20 12.70
C ARG A 19 31.74 -36.46 12.80
N LYS A 20 32.90 -36.38 13.49
CA LYS A 20 33.77 -37.53 13.77
C LYS A 20 34.13 -37.76 15.24
N ASP A 21 33.56 -36.96 16.16
CA ASP A 21 33.67 -37.19 17.62
C ASP A 21 32.42 -37.86 18.21
N LEU A 22 31.73 -38.66 17.41
CA LEU A 22 30.62 -39.52 17.85
C LEU A 22 30.77 -40.96 17.36
N ASN A 23 31.99 -41.40 17.00
CA ASN A 23 32.22 -42.78 16.58
C ASN A 23 33.59 -43.36 16.97
N LEU A 24 34.17 -42.86 18.07
CA LEU A 24 35.40 -43.40 18.69
C LEU A 24 35.24 -43.36 20.21
N GLN A 25 34.33 -44.21 20.71
CA GLN A 25 34.30 -44.66 22.11
C GLN A 25 33.51 -45.97 22.27
N GLU A 26 33.54 -46.82 21.23
CA GLU A 26 33.11 -48.22 21.32
C GLU A 26 34.30 -49.08 20.91
N GLU A 27 35.35 -49.08 21.72
CA GLU A 27 36.36 -50.15 21.75
C GLU A 27 37.26 -49.91 22.96
N GLU A 28 36.77 -50.27 24.15
CA GLU A 28 37.58 -50.86 25.22
C GLU A 28 36.68 -51.31 26.38
N LEU A 29 37.07 -52.43 26.99
CA LEU A 29 36.47 -53.13 28.13
C LEU A 29 35.35 -54.15 27.83
N HIS A 30 35.78 -55.24 27.19
CA HIS A 30 35.38 -56.56 27.69
C HIS A 30 36.02 -56.81 29.06
N SER A 31 35.23 -56.64 30.12
CA SER A 31 35.45 -57.31 31.40
C SER A 31 34.09 -57.75 31.92
N ASP A 32 33.96 -59.06 32.14
CA ASP A 32 32.76 -59.74 32.62
C ASP A 32 32.13 -59.04 33.84
N ASP A 33 30.90 -58.57 33.68
CA ASP A 33 29.99 -58.32 34.80
C ASP A 33 28.71 -59.11 34.54
N PHE A 34 28.55 -60.17 35.33
CA PHE A 34 27.33 -60.96 35.43
C PHE A 34 26.24 -60.10 36.11
N LEU A 35 25.69 -59.14 35.37
CA LEU A 35 24.63 -58.25 35.85
C LEU A 35 23.36 -59.08 36.07
N SER A 36 22.87 -59.12 37.31
CA SER A 36 21.66 -59.87 37.66
C SER A 36 20.46 -59.46 36.78
N GLU A 37 19.52 -60.38 36.55
CA GLU A 37 18.31 -60.14 35.75
C GLU A 37 17.54 -58.88 36.19
N ASP A 38 17.63 -58.52 37.47
CA ASP A 38 17.07 -57.30 38.03
C ASP A 38 17.76 -56.04 37.51
N SER A 39 19.08 -56.03 37.39
CA SER A 39 19.84 -54.88 36.87
C SER A 39 19.57 -54.65 35.37
N GLN A 40 19.45 -55.74 34.59
CA GLN A 40 19.05 -55.64 33.18
C GLN A 40 17.59 -55.17 33.02
N SER A 41 16.70 -55.58 33.91
CA SER A 41 15.30 -55.15 33.95
C SER A 41 15.18 -53.67 34.33
N GLN A 42 15.99 -53.21 35.28
CA GLN A 42 16.08 -51.79 35.66
C GLN A 42 16.60 -50.93 34.50
N GLN A 43 17.69 -51.34 33.83
CA GLN A 43 18.20 -50.62 32.66
C GLN A 43 17.21 -50.58 31.49
N LYS A 44 16.46 -51.66 31.23
CA LYS A 44 15.38 -51.69 30.22
C LYS A 44 14.22 -50.77 30.60
N ALA A 45 13.84 -50.71 31.89
CA ALA A 45 12.81 -49.81 32.39
C ALA A 45 13.24 -48.34 32.29
N GLU A 46 14.51 -48.04 32.57
CA GLU A 46 15.08 -46.69 32.48
C GLU A 46 15.17 -46.20 31.04
N LYS A 47 15.63 -47.05 30.10
CA LYS A 47 15.60 -46.75 28.66
C LYS A 47 14.19 -46.47 28.15
N ARG A 48 13.18 -47.20 28.63
CA ARG A 48 11.76 -46.94 28.31
C ARG A 48 11.25 -45.61 28.88
N ARG A 49 11.62 -45.26 30.11
CA ARG A 49 11.29 -43.96 30.74
C ARG A 49 11.95 -42.79 29.98
N ALA A 50 13.22 -42.92 29.60
CA ALA A 50 13.94 -41.93 28.81
C ALA A 50 13.30 -41.71 27.42
N LYS A 51 12.92 -42.79 26.73
CA LYS A 51 12.21 -42.71 25.44
C LYS A 51 10.87 -41.99 25.56
N LYS A 52 10.10 -42.26 26.63
CA LYS A 52 8.82 -41.59 26.91
C LYS A 52 9.00 -40.11 27.27
N LYS A 53 10.08 -39.74 27.97
CA LYS A 53 10.44 -38.35 28.26
C LYS A 53 10.77 -37.58 26.98
N ARG A 54 11.65 -38.12 26.12
CA ARG A 54 12.00 -37.53 24.81
C ARG A 54 10.79 -37.36 23.89
N GLN A 55 9.87 -38.33 23.87
CA GLN A 55 8.66 -38.24 23.06
C GLN A 55 7.68 -37.16 23.57
N ARG A 56 7.60 -36.96 24.90
CA ARG A 56 6.82 -35.87 25.50
C ARG A 56 7.45 -34.50 25.23
N GLU A 57 8.77 -34.39 25.28
CA GLU A 57 9.51 -33.17 24.92
C GLU A 57 9.35 -32.83 23.44
N ARG A 58 9.42 -33.82 22.55
CA ARG A 58 9.15 -33.63 21.12
C ARG A 58 7.72 -33.16 20.85
N LYS A 59 6.71 -33.77 21.50
CA LYS A 59 5.32 -33.33 21.41
C LYS A 59 5.10 -31.92 21.99
N LYS A 60 5.81 -31.55 23.05
CA LYS A 60 5.79 -30.18 23.60
C LYS A 60 6.42 -29.19 22.63
N LEU A 61 7.51 -29.56 21.96
CA LEU A 61 8.20 -28.72 20.97
C LEU A 61 7.37 -28.59 19.68
N GLU A 62 6.73 -29.66 19.22
CA GLU A 62 5.79 -29.63 18.09
C GLU A 62 4.55 -28.79 18.43
N LYS A 63 4.02 -28.91 19.66
CA LYS A 63 2.93 -28.03 20.13
C LYS A 63 3.38 -26.57 20.26
N LYS A 64 4.63 -26.32 20.68
CA LYS A 64 5.21 -24.97 20.76
C LYS A 64 5.41 -24.36 19.37
N LYS A 65 5.94 -25.14 18.41
CA LYS A 65 6.03 -24.74 17.00
C LYS A 65 4.66 -24.44 16.39
N HIS A 66 3.65 -25.26 16.69
CA HIS A 66 2.28 -25.02 16.23
C HIS A 66 1.64 -23.81 16.95
N LEU A 67 2.08 -23.43 18.15
CA LEU A 67 1.68 -22.17 18.78
C LEU A 67 2.40 -20.99 18.13
N GLU A 68 3.71 -21.08 17.87
CA GLU A 68 4.53 -20.04 17.22
C GLU A 68 4.13 -19.80 15.75
N GLU A 69 3.79 -20.86 14.98
CA GLU A 69 3.24 -20.74 13.61
C GLU A 69 1.81 -20.16 13.58
N ASN A 70 1.11 -20.19 14.72
CA ASN A 70 -0.25 -19.68 14.88
C ASN A 70 -0.30 -18.37 15.70
N GLU A 71 0.88 -17.81 16.02
CA GLU A 71 1.10 -16.49 16.64
C GLU A 71 1.29 -15.39 15.57
N GLN A 72 1.20 -15.70 14.28
CA GLN A 72 0.83 -14.69 13.29
C GLN A 72 -0.59 -14.24 13.64
N GLU A 73 -0.73 -13.05 14.24
CA GLU A 73 -2.03 -12.43 14.42
C GLU A 73 -2.72 -12.37 13.05
N PRO A 74 -3.94 -12.94 12.90
CA PRO A 74 -4.60 -12.97 11.61
C PRO A 74 -4.70 -11.54 11.09
N GLU A 75 -4.41 -11.36 9.80
CA GLU A 75 -4.35 -10.02 9.21
C GLU A 75 -5.65 -9.25 9.50
N TRP A 76 -6.80 -9.93 9.50
CA TRP A 76 -8.10 -9.40 9.87
C TRP A 76 -8.35 -9.38 11.39
N ASP A 77 -9.06 -8.36 11.87
CA ASP A 77 -9.34 -8.19 13.30
C ASP A 77 -10.42 -9.17 13.79
N VAL A 78 -9.97 -10.29 14.35
CA VAL A 78 -10.79 -11.33 14.98
C VAL A 78 -11.43 -10.90 16.31
N ASN A 79 -11.06 -9.76 16.90
CA ASN A 79 -11.62 -9.35 18.20
C ASN A 79 -13.09 -8.92 18.15
N SER A 80 -13.72 -8.88 16.98
CA SER A 80 -15.19 -8.86 16.87
C SER A 80 -15.85 -10.23 17.11
N ALA A 81 -15.07 -11.31 17.04
CA ALA A 81 -15.48 -12.71 17.21
C ALA A 81 -15.05 -13.24 18.59
N PHE A 82 -15.98 -13.23 19.54
CA PHE A 82 -16.08 -14.11 20.72
C PHE A 82 -14.88 -14.33 21.71
N VAL A 83 -13.65 -13.86 21.51
CA VAL A 83 -12.52 -14.14 22.44
C VAL A 83 -12.18 -12.95 23.35
N ALA A 84 -13.13 -12.57 24.19
CA ALA A 84 -12.89 -11.60 25.28
C ALA A 84 -13.08 -12.20 26.69
N ASN A 85 -12.93 -13.53 26.86
CA ASN A 85 -13.13 -14.17 28.17
C ASN A 85 -12.07 -15.21 28.58
N ALA A 86 -10.81 -15.06 28.13
CA ALA A 86 -9.73 -15.93 28.61
C ALA A 86 -8.40 -15.22 28.92
N ALA A 87 -8.24 -13.93 28.59
CA ALA A 87 -6.98 -13.20 28.79
C ALA A 87 -7.02 -12.13 29.90
N SER A 88 -8.10 -12.04 30.68
CA SER A 88 -8.19 -11.19 31.88
C SER A 88 -8.61 -12.00 33.12
N HIS A 89 -7.81 -13.00 33.49
CA HIS A 89 -8.09 -13.81 34.68
C HIS A 89 -8.14 -12.97 35.98
N LEU A 90 -9.23 -13.16 36.74
CA LEU A 90 -9.32 -13.10 38.21
C LEU A 90 -9.21 -11.72 38.90
N ARG A 91 -10.38 -11.10 39.16
CA ARG A 91 -10.98 -10.91 40.51
C ARG A 91 -12.24 -10.03 40.41
N PRO A 92 -13.37 -10.47 40.99
CA PRO A 92 -14.07 -9.59 41.92
C PRO A 92 -14.14 -10.24 43.29
N LYS A 93 -13.50 -9.59 44.28
CA LYS A 93 -13.89 -9.76 45.69
C LYS A 93 -15.26 -9.09 45.86
N THR A 94 -16.25 -9.91 46.21
CA THR A 94 -17.38 -9.64 47.10
C THR A 94 -17.79 -8.17 47.37
N ARG A 95 -19.04 -7.81 47.03
CA ARG A 95 -20.06 -7.32 48.02
C ARG A 95 -21.44 -7.01 47.40
N ASN A 96 -22.41 -7.78 47.91
CA ASN A 96 -23.82 -7.53 48.27
C ASN A 96 -24.80 -6.74 47.39
N LYS A 97 -25.90 -7.44 47.06
CA LYS A 97 -27.23 -6.91 46.77
C LYS A 97 -27.83 -6.17 47.98
N ALA A 98 -28.51 -5.07 47.72
CA ALA A 98 -29.70 -4.65 48.49
C ALA A 98 -30.64 -3.84 47.58
N ASP A 99 -31.92 -4.17 47.68
CA ASP A 99 -33.07 -3.69 46.92
C ASP A 99 -33.29 -2.17 46.91
N LYS A 100 -33.89 -1.67 45.82
CA LYS A 100 -35.11 -0.84 45.87
C LYS A 100 -35.76 -0.72 44.48
N LYS A 101 -36.96 -1.29 44.37
CA LYS A 101 -37.89 -1.17 43.26
C LYS A 101 -38.83 0.01 43.57
N HIS A 102 -39.03 0.95 42.63
CA HIS A 102 -40.28 1.69 42.52
C HIS A 102 -40.48 2.25 41.09
N SER A 103 -41.51 1.71 40.44
CA SER A 103 -42.47 2.29 39.49
C SER A 103 -42.10 3.53 38.64
N SER A 104 -41.94 3.32 37.32
CA SER A 104 -42.37 4.25 36.26
C SER A 104 -42.40 3.51 34.91
N ASN A 105 -43.48 2.75 34.68
CA ASN A 105 -43.71 1.99 33.45
C ASN A 105 -44.49 2.84 32.44
N LYS A 106 -43.76 3.41 31.46
CA LYS A 106 -44.18 3.55 30.05
C LYS A 106 -43.03 4.06 29.17
N GLU A 107 -42.22 5.01 29.67
CA GLU A 107 -41.04 5.52 28.95
C GLU A 107 -39.82 4.56 28.99
N ASN A 108 -39.79 3.64 29.95
CA ASN A 108 -38.76 2.60 30.03
C ASN A 108 -39.02 1.44 29.07
N GLU A 109 -40.26 1.16 28.66
CA GLU A 109 -40.54 0.07 27.72
C GLU A 109 -40.09 0.42 26.29
N GLU A 110 -40.23 1.67 25.86
CA GLU A 110 -39.71 2.15 24.56
C GLU A 110 -38.18 2.19 24.53
N LYS A 111 -37.50 2.62 25.60
CA LYS A 111 -36.03 2.57 25.71
C LYS A 111 -35.46 1.16 25.87
N ILE A 112 -36.21 0.25 26.50
CA ILE A 112 -35.84 -1.16 26.60
C ILE A 112 -36.08 -1.85 25.25
N GLN A 113 -37.15 -1.53 24.50
CA GLN A 113 -37.36 -2.02 23.14
C GLN A 113 -36.35 -1.46 22.12
N GLU A 114 -36.03 -0.17 22.19
CA GLU A 114 -34.96 0.44 21.38
C GLU A 114 -33.58 -0.12 21.78
N GLY A 115 -33.33 -0.33 23.07
CA GLY A 115 -32.12 -0.96 23.59
C GLY A 115 -31.98 -2.42 23.15
N ASP A 116 -33.04 -3.21 23.22
CA ASP A 116 -33.06 -4.61 22.78
C ASP A 116 -32.98 -4.73 21.25
N CYS A 117 -33.61 -3.82 20.51
CA CYS A 117 -33.53 -3.76 19.04
C CYS A 117 -32.14 -3.30 18.58
N LEU A 118 -31.54 -2.29 19.23
CA LEU A 118 -30.18 -1.85 18.97
C LEU A 118 -29.16 -2.95 19.31
N ASN A 119 -29.35 -3.64 20.44
CA ASN A 119 -28.53 -4.80 20.82
C ASN A 119 -28.67 -5.94 19.80
N SER A 120 -29.86 -6.16 19.24
CA SER A 120 -30.10 -7.14 18.17
C SER A 120 -29.41 -6.74 16.86
N SER A 121 -29.45 -5.46 16.48
CA SER A 121 -28.77 -4.92 15.29
C SER A 121 -27.25 -5.03 15.40
N VAL A 122 -26.68 -4.66 16.55
CA VAL A 122 -25.24 -4.78 16.83
C VAL A 122 -24.80 -6.25 16.83
N LEU A 123 -25.58 -7.15 17.43
CA LEU A 123 -25.30 -8.58 17.41
C LEU A 123 -25.32 -9.13 15.99
N ARG A 124 -26.30 -8.74 15.17
CA ARG A 124 -26.39 -9.12 13.77
C ARG A 124 -25.21 -8.56 12.95
N GLY A 125 -24.78 -7.33 13.21
CA GLY A 125 -23.57 -6.75 12.61
C GLY A 125 -22.32 -7.59 12.88
N ARG A 126 -22.15 -8.08 14.12
CA ARG A 126 -21.04 -8.98 14.48
C ARG A 126 -21.12 -10.33 13.75
N GLN A 127 -22.30 -10.95 13.70
CA GLN A 127 -22.48 -12.22 12.96
C GLN A 127 -22.15 -12.07 11.47
N LEU A 128 -22.56 -10.96 10.85
CA LEU A 128 -22.21 -10.67 9.46
C LEU A 128 -20.70 -10.47 9.29
N ALA A 129 -20.04 -9.82 10.25
CA ALA A 129 -18.59 -9.68 10.22
C ALA A 129 -17.87 -11.03 10.38
N GLU A 130 -18.37 -11.94 11.23
CA GLU A 130 -17.85 -13.31 11.36
C GLU A 130 -17.98 -14.08 10.04
N LEU A 131 -19.15 -14.02 9.39
CA LEU A 131 -19.33 -14.61 8.06
C LEU A 131 -18.41 -13.95 7.02
N GLY A 132 -18.21 -12.64 7.12
CA GLY A 132 -17.27 -11.89 6.30
C GLY A 132 -15.86 -12.44 6.42
N ILE A 133 -15.37 -12.64 7.65
CA ILE A 133 -14.06 -13.22 7.93
C ILE A 133 -13.92 -14.62 7.33
N ASN A 134 -14.92 -15.48 7.46
CA ASN A 134 -14.89 -16.81 6.83
C ASN A 134 -14.72 -16.72 5.30
N TYR A 135 -15.41 -15.79 4.64
CA TYR A 135 -15.22 -15.56 3.21
C TYR A 135 -13.84 -15.00 2.87
N VAL A 136 -13.23 -14.23 3.76
CA VAL A 136 -11.84 -13.78 3.60
C VAL A 136 -10.88 -14.97 3.68
N GLU A 137 -11.08 -15.90 4.62
CA GLU A 137 -10.31 -17.16 4.72
C GLU A 137 -10.44 -18.03 3.46
N GLU A 138 -11.63 -18.02 2.83
CA GLU A 138 -11.87 -18.67 1.55
C GLU A 138 -11.29 -17.89 0.34
N GLY A 139 -10.72 -16.70 0.55
CA GLY A 139 -10.22 -15.82 -0.51
C GLY A 139 -11.30 -15.09 -1.31
N ASN A 140 -12.57 -15.16 -0.88
CA ASN A 140 -13.69 -14.49 -1.52
C ASN A 140 -13.92 -13.07 -0.97
N TYR A 141 -13.02 -12.17 -1.36
CA TYR A 141 -13.02 -10.79 -0.86
C TYR A 141 -14.24 -9.97 -1.29
N THR A 142 -14.87 -10.26 -2.43
CA THR A 142 -16.05 -9.51 -2.91
C THR A 142 -17.26 -9.75 -2.02
N LYS A 143 -17.55 -11.01 -1.67
CA LYS A 143 -18.62 -11.34 -0.72
C LYS A 143 -18.32 -10.81 0.69
N ALA A 144 -17.06 -10.90 1.13
CA ALA A 144 -16.66 -10.33 2.41
C ALA A 144 -16.93 -8.81 2.48
N ILE A 145 -16.65 -8.07 1.41
CA ILE A 145 -16.96 -6.62 1.33
C ILE A 145 -18.46 -6.35 1.48
N GLU A 146 -19.32 -7.15 0.85
CA GLU A 146 -20.77 -7.00 0.97
C GLU A 146 -21.23 -7.19 2.41
N LEU A 147 -20.74 -8.24 3.07
CA LEU A 147 -21.05 -8.56 4.46
C LEU A 147 -20.53 -7.50 5.44
N PHE A 148 -19.29 -7.04 5.29
CA PHE A 148 -18.77 -5.94 6.11
C PHE A 148 -19.52 -4.63 5.85
N SER A 149 -19.97 -4.39 4.61
CA SER A 149 -20.78 -3.20 4.31
C SER A 149 -22.17 -3.28 4.93
N GLU A 150 -22.76 -4.47 5.05
CA GLU A 150 -23.99 -4.67 5.83
C GLU A 150 -23.73 -4.50 7.32
N ALA A 151 -22.65 -5.04 7.87
CA ALA A 151 -22.25 -4.85 9.27
C ALA A 151 -22.07 -3.35 9.62
N ILE A 152 -21.42 -2.58 8.75
CA ILE A 152 -21.25 -1.12 8.89
C ILE A 152 -22.60 -0.38 8.89
N ARG A 153 -23.59 -0.83 8.09
CA ARG A 153 -24.92 -0.23 8.10
C ARG A 153 -25.65 -0.46 9.43
N LEU A 154 -25.40 -1.59 10.09
CA LEU A 154 -26.04 -1.96 11.36
C LEU A 154 -25.35 -1.32 12.57
N ASP A 155 -24.02 -1.23 12.55
CA ASP A 155 -23.23 -0.54 13.57
C ASP A 155 -22.06 0.25 12.92
N PRO A 156 -22.28 1.53 12.57
CA PRO A 156 -21.27 2.36 11.92
C PRO A 156 -20.20 2.88 12.89
N LYS A 157 -20.30 2.58 14.19
CA LYS A 157 -19.33 3.03 15.20
C LYS A 157 -18.20 2.03 15.41
N ASP A 158 -18.38 0.79 14.97
CA ASP A 158 -17.37 -0.24 15.09
C ASP A 158 -16.27 -0.07 14.03
N TYR A 159 -15.10 0.41 14.45
CA TYR A 159 -13.96 0.68 13.59
C TYR A 159 -13.42 -0.60 12.89
N ARG A 160 -13.70 -1.78 13.45
CA ARG A 160 -13.15 -3.06 12.98
C ARG A 160 -13.73 -3.47 11.64
N TYR A 161 -14.99 -3.15 11.38
CA TYR A 161 -15.62 -3.44 10.10
C TYR A 161 -14.97 -2.66 8.95
N PHE A 162 -14.60 -1.40 9.21
CA PHE A 162 -13.84 -0.60 8.25
C PHE A 162 -12.43 -1.18 8.04
N GLY A 163 -11.74 -1.58 9.11
CA GLY A 163 -10.43 -2.22 9.02
C GLY A 163 -10.45 -3.53 8.20
N ASN A 164 -11.43 -4.39 8.44
CA ASN A 164 -11.60 -5.65 7.73
C ASN A 164 -12.03 -5.44 6.26
N ARG A 165 -12.91 -4.47 5.98
CA ARG A 165 -13.28 -4.13 4.60
C ARG A 165 -12.12 -3.47 3.84
N SER A 166 -11.32 -2.64 4.51
CA SER A 166 -10.09 -2.06 3.97
C SER A 166 -9.13 -3.15 3.50
N TYR A 167 -8.96 -4.22 4.28
CA TYR A 167 -8.15 -5.36 3.89
C TYR A 167 -8.67 -6.02 2.61
N CYS A 168 -9.96 -6.31 2.53
CA CYS A 168 -10.55 -6.89 1.33
C CYS A 168 -10.36 -5.99 0.09
N TYR A 169 -10.47 -4.67 0.24
CA TYR A 169 -10.18 -3.74 -0.86
C TYR A 169 -8.70 -3.77 -1.27
N GLU A 170 -7.79 -3.90 -0.31
CA GLU A 170 -6.35 -4.01 -0.58
C GLU A 170 -6.01 -5.30 -1.34
N GLN A 171 -6.59 -6.44 -0.95
CA GLN A 171 -6.44 -7.71 -1.67
C GLN A 171 -6.98 -7.65 -3.11
N LEU A 172 -8.04 -6.85 -3.34
CA LEU A 172 -8.58 -6.57 -4.67
C LEU A 172 -7.84 -5.45 -5.42
N LYS A 173 -6.75 -4.91 -4.87
CA LYS A 173 -5.95 -3.79 -5.41
C LYS A 173 -6.74 -2.49 -5.59
N LEU A 174 -7.84 -2.33 -4.86
CA LEU A 174 -8.67 -1.13 -4.81
C LEU A 174 -8.15 -0.17 -3.73
N TYR A 175 -6.88 0.20 -3.84
CA TYR A 175 -6.14 0.93 -2.79
C TYR A 175 -6.77 2.26 -2.35
N PRO A 176 -7.37 3.09 -3.23
CA PRO A 176 -8.03 4.32 -2.79
C PRO A 176 -9.22 4.06 -1.86
N LYS A 177 -9.99 2.98 -2.09
CA LYS A 177 -11.11 2.60 -1.22
C LYS A 177 -10.60 2.03 0.11
N ALA A 178 -9.55 1.21 0.05
CA ALA A 178 -8.88 0.71 1.26
C ALA A 178 -8.39 1.87 2.14
N LEU A 179 -7.76 2.89 1.53
CA LEU A 179 -7.27 4.06 2.25
C LEU A 179 -8.39 4.82 2.96
N MET A 180 -9.52 5.05 2.27
CA MET A 180 -10.68 5.71 2.88
C MET A 180 -11.20 4.95 4.10
N ASP A 181 -11.33 3.63 4.01
CA ASP A 181 -11.80 2.81 5.13
C ASP A 181 -10.79 2.76 6.28
N ALA A 182 -9.50 2.69 5.98
CA ALA A 182 -8.45 2.74 7.00
C ALA A 182 -8.45 4.08 7.74
N GLU A 183 -8.64 5.20 7.04
CA GLU A 183 -8.76 6.54 7.65
C GLU A 183 -9.99 6.63 8.55
N VAL A 184 -11.14 6.08 8.15
CA VAL A 184 -12.34 6.04 9.00
C VAL A 184 -12.10 5.16 10.23
N SER A 185 -11.43 4.02 10.08
CA SER A 185 -11.08 3.13 11.19
C SER A 185 -10.22 3.87 12.24
N ILE A 186 -9.21 4.62 11.80
CA ILE A 186 -8.35 5.44 12.67
C ILE A 186 -9.15 6.59 13.31
N GLN A 187 -10.04 7.24 12.57
CA GLN A 187 -10.89 8.31 13.13
C GLN A 187 -11.78 7.82 14.26
N LEU A 188 -12.28 6.58 14.16
CA LEU A 188 -13.11 5.95 15.18
C LEU A 188 -12.28 5.40 16.36
N SER A 189 -11.07 4.91 16.10
CA SER A 189 -10.16 4.38 17.13
C SER A 189 -8.70 4.79 16.84
N PRO A 190 -8.27 5.97 17.33
CA PRO A 190 -6.93 6.49 17.10
C PRO A 190 -5.81 5.71 17.79
N ASP A 191 -6.15 4.88 18.78
CA ASP A 191 -5.19 4.11 19.59
C ASP A 191 -5.00 2.68 19.03
N CYS A 192 -5.65 2.33 17.92
CA CYS A 192 -5.57 1.00 17.33
C CYS A 192 -4.42 0.88 16.31
N PRO A 193 -3.37 0.06 16.57
CA PRO A 193 -2.25 -0.11 15.65
C PRO A 193 -2.68 -0.65 14.27
N LYS A 194 -3.65 -1.58 14.24
CA LYS A 194 -4.15 -2.20 13.01
C LYS A 194 -4.70 -1.17 12.02
N GLY A 195 -5.36 -0.11 12.50
CA GLY A 195 -5.87 0.97 11.64
C GLY A 195 -4.76 1.67 10.85
N TYR A 196 -3.66 2.04 11.54
CA TYR A 196 -2.48 2.63 10.90
C TYR A 196 -1.77 1.65 9.97
N PHE A 197 -1.70 0.38 10.34
CA PHE A 197 -1.13 -0.66 9.48
C PHE A 197 -1.92 -0.79 8.17
N ARG A 198 -3.26 -0.82 8.22
CA ARG A 198 -4.13 -0.81 7.03
C ARG A 198 -3.92 0.44 6.19
N LYS A 199 -3.78 1.62 6.81
CA LYS A 199 -3.48 2.88 6.11
C LYS A 199 -2.13 2.82 5.39
N GLY A 200 -1.08 2.31 6.04
CA GLY A 200 0.25 2.15 5.46
C GLY A 200 0.23 1.24 4.23
N ARG A 201 -0.44 0.08 4.32
CA ARG A 201 -0.62 -0.84 3.18
C ARG A 201 -1.36 -0.19 2.01
N ALA A 202 -2.45 0.51 2.29
CA ALA A 202 -3.22 1.20 1.26
C ALA A 202 -2.43 2.35 0.59
N LEU A 203 -1.68 3.14 1.36
CA LEU A 203 -0.81 4.20 0.84
C LEU A 203 0.33 3.64 -0.02
N ARG A 204 0.96 2.54 0.40
CA ARG A 204 1.98 1.85 -0.38
C ARG A 204 1.41 1.37 -1.72
N GLY A 205 0.21 0.79 -1.73
CA GLY A 205 -0.50 0.43 -2.95
C GLY A 205 -0.85 1.62 -3.85
N CYS A 206 -1.07 2.80 -3.27
CA CYS A 206 -1.26 4.06 -4.01
C CYS A 206 0.06 4.72 -4.47
N SER A 207 1.21 4.08 -4.30
CA SER A 207 2.55 4.65 -4.56
C SER A 207 2.87 5.92 -3.76
N ARG A 208 2.23 6.10 -2.59
CA ARG A 208 2.50 7.21 -1.65
C ARG A 208 3.42 6.70 -0.55
N ILE A 209 4.67 6.38 -0.92
CA ILE A 209 5.59 5.59 -0.08
C ILE A 209 6.03 6.33 1.19
N VAL A 210 6.28 7.64 1.12
CA VAL A 210 6.70 8.44 2.29
C VAL A 210 5.61 8.45 3.36
N GLU A 211 4.35 8.69 2.96
CA GLU A 211 3.22 8.68 3.89
C GLU A 211 2.92 7.28 4.42
N ALA A 212 3.18 6.24 3.63
CA ALA A 212 3.07 4.85 4.07
C ALA A 212 4.08 4.54 5.18
N GLU A 213 5.35 4.96 5.02
CA GLU A 213 6.39 4.80 6.02
C GLU A 213 6.01 5.49 7.35
N GLU A 214 5.45 6.70 7.28
CA GLU A 214 4.94 7.41 8.46
C GLU A 214 3.79 6.66 9.14
N ALA A 215 2.83 6.15 8.38
CA ALA A 215 1.74 5.34 8.92
C ALA A 215 2.26 4.08 9.63
N PHE A 216 3.25 3.38 9.07
CA PHE A 216 3.86 2.22 9.75
C PHE A 216 4.68 2.61 10.98
N LYS A 217 5.35 3.78 10.97
CA LYS A 217 6.01 4.30 12.18
C LYS A 217 5.01 4.58 13.30
N MET A 218 3.79 5.04 12.98
CA MET A 218 2.72 5.18 13.99
C MET A 218 2.32 3.83 14.59
N VAL A 219 2.33 2.74 13.82
CA VAL A 219 2.11 1.39 14.36
C VAL A 219 3.16 1.08 15.43
N LEU A 220 4.45 1.33 15.16
CA LEU A 220 5.53 1.12 16.12
C LEU A 220 5.49 2.03 17.35
N GLN A 221 4.84 3.19 17.25
CA GLN A 221 4.62 4.06 18.41
C GLN A 221 3.56 3.49 19.35
N LEU A 222 2.54 2.81 18.81
CA LEU A 222 1.45 2.22 19.58
C LEU A 222 1.78 0.78 20.02
N ASP A 223 2.52 0.05 19.20
CA ASP A 223 2.96 -1.33 19.40
C ASP A 223 4.43 -1.47 18.97
N GLN A 224 5.32 -1.32 19.95
CA GLN A 224 6.77 -1.26 19.75
C GLN A 224 7.36 -2.56 19.18
N ASP A 225 6.75 -3.70 19.46
CA ASP A 225 7.27 -5.02 19.11
C ASP A 225 6.65 -5.58 17.81
N CYS A 226 5.95 -4.74 17.04
CA CYS A 226 5.36 -5.12 15.76
C CYS A 226 6.42 -5.34 14.66
N GLU A 227 6.92 -6.58 14.54
CA GLU A 227 7.89 -6.95 13.50
C GLU A 227 7.36 -6.74 12.08
N GLU A 228 6.05 -6.87 11.86
CA GLU A 228 5.44 -6.67 10.55
C GLU A 228 5.55 -5.22 10.09
N ALA A 229 5.30 -4.27 10.99
CA ALA A 229 5.48 -2.85 10.71
C ALA A 229 6.94 -2.52 10.40
N LEU A 230 7.91 -3.12 11.11
CA LEU A 230 9.34 -2.97 10.81
C LEU A 230 9.68 -3.44 9.38
N ARG A 231 9.17 -4.61 8.97
CA ARG A 231 9.39 -5.15 7.60
C ARG A 231 8.77 -4.25 6.54
N GLU A 232 7.57 -3.72 6.77
CA GLU A 232 6.91 -2.82 5.83
C GLU A 232 7.61 -1.45 5.75
N ILE A 233 8.17 -0.92 6.86
CA ILE A 233 9.03 0.28 6.85
C ILE A 233 10.28 0.03 6.01
N GLN A 234 10.98 -1.08 6.21
CA GLN A 234 12.15 -1.44 5.41
C GLN A 234 11.80 -1.54 3.92
N THR A 235 10.66 -2.14 3.60
CA THR A 235 10.13 -2.23 2.23
C THR A 235 9.91 -0.83 1.64
N CYS A 236 9.31 0.08 2.40
CA CYS A 236 9.11 1.47 1.98
C CYS A 236 10.45 2.18 1.75
N GLN A 237 11.43 2.00 2.64
CA GLN A 237 12.77 2.60 2.52
C GLN A 237 13.51 2.11 1.27
N VAL A 238 13.44 0.81 0.98
CA VAL A 238 14.00 0.23 -0.25
C VAL A 238 13.31 0.82 -1.48
N MET A 239 11.98 0.90 -1.50
CA MET A 239 11.23 1.49 -2.61
C MET A 239 11.63 2.96 -2.85
N ARG A 240 11.84 3.75 -1.78
CA ARG A 240 12.29 5.13 -1.90
C ARG A 240 13.69 5.25 -2.51
N LEU A 241 14.62 4.38 -2.15
CA LEU A 241 15.95 4.37 -2.79
C LEU A 241 15.86 3.93 -4.25
N MET A 242 14.98 2.99 -4.58
CA MET A 242 14.74 2.62 -5.98
C MET A 242 14.16 3.77 -6.80
N GLU A 243 13.32 4.63 -6.23
CA GLU A 243 12.86 5.87 -6.87
C GLU A 243 14.00 6.86 -7.13
N GLN A 244 15.11 6.78 -6.39
CA GLN A 244 16.34 7.57 -6.60
C GLN A 244 17.33 6.89 -7.56
N GLY A 245 16.98 5.74 -8.15
CA GLY A 245 17.78 5.06 -9.17
C GLY A 245 18.67 3.92 -8.65
N PHE A 246 18.67 3.64 -7.35
CA PHE A 246 19.40 2.49 -6.81
C PHE A 246 18.71 1.16 -7.17
N THR A 247 19.48 0.09 -7.38
CA THR A 247 18.88 -1.24 -7.51
C THR A 247 18.34 -1.72 -6.16
N GLN A 248 17.43 -2.70 -6.18
CA GLN A 248 16.87 -3.26 -4.95
C GLN A 248 17.98 -3.83 -4.03
N GLU A 249 18.96 -4.53 -4.60
CA GLU A 249 20.07 -5.14 -3.84
C GLU A 249 21.00 -4.07 -3.24
N GLN A 250 21.34 -3.04 -4.03
CA GLN A 250 22.09 -1.88 -3.53
C GLN A 250 21.35 -1.21 -2.38
N SER A 251 20.04 -0.96 -2.54
CA SER A 251 19.20 -0.32 -1.53
C SER A 251 19.19 -1.10 -0.22
N ILE A 252 19.06 -2.44 -0.29
CA ILE A 252 19.09 -3.31 0.89
C ILE A 252 20.45 -3.25 1.59
N ASN A 253 21.55 -3.31 0.83
CA ASN A 253 22.90 -3.28 1.39
C ASN A 253 23.24 -1.91 2.01
N LEU A 254 22.86 -0.82 1.34
CA LEU A 254 23.03 0.55 1.84
C LEU A 254 22.22 0.77 3.12
N LEU A 255 20.97 0.27 3.20
CA LEU A 255 20.16 0.39 4.41
C LEU A 255 20.71 -0.44 5.58
N LYS A 256 21.42 -1.56 5.33
CA LYS A 256 22.12 -2.29 6.39
C LYS A 256 23.28 -1.49 6.98
N GLU A 257 23.98 -0.71 6.16
CA GLU A 257 25.13 0.09 6.56
C GLU A 257 24.72 1.42 7.21
N TYR A 258 23.83 2.19 6.57
CA TYR A 258 23.49 3.56 6.94
C TYR A 258 22.19 3.69 7.75
N LYS A 259 21.44 2.59 7.95
CA LYS A 259 20.21 2.47 8.78
C LYS A 259 19.01 3.35 8.39
N SER A 260 19.19 4.36 7.54
CA SER A 260 18.12 5.27 7.11
C SER A 260 18.36 5.77 5.69
N VAL A 261 17.27 6.06 4.97
CA VAL A 261 17.33 6.60 3.60
C VAL A 261 18.05 7.95 3.56
N ALA A 262 17.82 8.83 4.54
CA ALA A 262 18.47 10.15 4.59
C ALA A 262 20.00 10.01 4.67
N ALA A 263 20.50 9.14 5.55
CA ALA A 263 21.94 8.89 5.67
C ALA A 263 22.56 8.29 4.40
N VAL A 264 21.81 7.46 3.66
CA VAL A 264 22.28 6.93 2.36
C VAL A 264 22.42 8.04 1.32
N LEU A 265 21.47 8.98 1.27
CA LEU A 265 21.46 10.06 0.29
C LEU A 265 22.49 11.17 0.60
N GLU A 266 22.79 11.38 1.89
CA GLU A 266 23.84 12.30 2.32
C GLU A 266 25.26 11.71 2.17
N ALA A 267 25.38 10.38 2.02
CA ALA A 267 26.67 9.74 1.83
C ALA A 267 27.27 10.07 0.44
N PRO A 268 28.61 10.22 0.32
CA PRO A 268 29.29 10.49 -0.95
C PRO A 268 29.06 9.43 -2.04
N ILE A 269 28.48 8.29 -1.67
CA ILE A 269 28.14 7.17 -2.56
C ILE A 269 26.95 7.53 -3.47
N ALA A 270 26.04 8.42 -3.04
CA ALA A 270 24.91 8.87 -3.88
C ALA A 270 25.36 9.69 -5.10
N ALA A 271 26.56 10.29 -5.05
CA ALA A 271 27.19 10.94 -6.21
C ALA A 271 27.88 9.94 -7.17
N ASN A 272 28.05 8.68 -6.75
CA ASN A 272 28.69 7.60 -7.51
C ASN A 272 27.72 6.44 -7.82
N ALA A 273 26.40 6.64 -7.67
CA ALA A 273 25.44 5.69 -8.20
C ALA A 273 25.74 5.55 -9.70
N PRO A 274 26.06 4.35 -10.20
CA PRO A 274 26.52 4.20 -11.55
C PRO A 274 25.40 4.65 -12.48
N ASP A 275 25.70 5.67 -13.29
CA ASP A 275 25.04 5.92 -14.57
C ASP A 275 25.20 4.65 -15.44
N SER A 276 24.48 3.59 -15.15
CA SER A 276 24.38 2.42 -16.02
C SER A 276 23.37 2.73 -17.12
N ASN A 277 23.68 3.76 -17.90
CA ASN A 277 23.33 3.93 -19.30
C ASN A 277 24.23 4.99 -19.97
N LEU A 278 25.55 4.90 -19.76
CA LEU A 278 26.51 5.40 -20.75
C LEU A 278 27.28 4.22 -21.34
N ASN A 279 26.92 3.89 -22.58
CA ASN A 279 27.83 3.18 -23.47
C ASN A 279 28.93 4.18 -23.86
N VAL A 280 30.17 3.80 -23.55
CA VAL A 280 31.40 4.54 -23.79
C VAL A 280 31.65 4.70 -25.29
N ALA A 281 31.91 5.95 -25.72
CA ALA A 281 32.88 6.27 -26.76
C ALA A 281 33.31 7.75 -26.56
N LEU A 282 34.57 7.93 -26.12
CA LEU A 282 35.58 8.93 -26.53
C LEU A 282 35.03 10.14 -27.31
N GLU A 283 35.30 11.40 -26.98
CA GLU A 283 36.63 12.04 -26.94
C GLU A 283 36.55 13.51 -26.42
N GLU A 284 37.71 14.17 -26.37
CA GLU A 284 38.17 15.30 -25.55
C GLU A 284 37.57 16.72 -25.76
N SER A 285 37.66 17.52 -24.68
CA SER A 285 37.99 18.96 -24.56
C SER A 285 37.44 20.01 -25.54
N VAL A 286 36.72 21.03 -25.04
CA VAL A 286 37.13 22.46 -25.11
C VAL A 286 36.33 23.33 -24.12
N GLU A 287 36.92 24.48 -23.76
CA GLU A 287 36.71 25.37 -22.61
C GLU A 287 35.57 26.42 -22.73
N ASP A 288 35.11 26.88 -21.55
CA ASP A 288 34.63 28.21 -21.12
C ASP A 288 33.39 28.95 -21.72
N GLU A 289 32.31 29.00 -20.88
CA GLU A 289 31.43 30.14 -20.45
C GLU A 289 30.56 30.95 -21.46
N PRO A 290 29.49 31.73 -21.05
CA PRO A 290 28.68 31.75 -19.82
C PRO A 290 27.13 31.79 -20.02
N PHE A 291 26.39 31.60 -18.91
CA PHE A 291 25.03 32.11 -18.59
C PHE A 291 23.80 31.73 -19.47
N CYS A 292 22.80 31.08 -18.87
CA CYS A 292 21.44 31.63 -18.68
C CYS A 292 20.55 30.72 -17.80
N LEU A 293 20.04 31.32 -16.72
CA LEU A 293 19.04 30.81 -15.79
C LEU A 293 17.66 30.78 -16.47
N SER A 294 17.12 29.60 -16.79
CA SER A 294 15.68 29.32 -16.81
C SER A 294 15.41 27.92 -17.36
N ASP A 295 15.21 26.92 -16.50
CA ASP A 295 14.41 25.77 -16.92
C ASP A 295 13.76 25.07 -15.72
N LEU A 296 12.43 25.19 -15.63
CA LEU A 296 11.62 24.38 -14.73
C LEU A 296 11.39 23.05 -15.43
N SER A 297 12.12 22.03 -14.98
CA SER A 297 12.05 20.63 -15.39
C SER A 297 10.65 20.17 -15.81
N GLU A 298 10.36 20.17 -17.11
CA GLU A 298 9.23 19.45 -17.69
C GLU A 298 9.52 17.95 -17.59
N THR A 299 8.60 17.18 -17.00
CA THR A 299 8.74 15.73 -16.83
C THR A 299 8.71 15.03 -18.18
N GLN A 300 9.88 14.85 -18.79
CA GLN A 300 10.03 14.14 -20.06
C GLN A 300 9.44 12.74 -19.94
N SER A 301 8.41 12.46 -20.76
CA SER A 301 7.72 11.17 -20.78
C SER A 301 7.87 10.51 -22.15
N ALA A 302 7.94 9.18 -22.21
CA ALA A 302 7.96 8.47 -23.50
C ALA A 302 6.63 8.58 -24.28
N SER A 303 5.57 9.02 -23.60
CA SER A 303 4.23 9.27 -24.14
C SER A 303 4.05 10.74 -24.50
N LEU A 304 3.58 10.99 -25.72
CA LEU A 304 3.23 12.31 -26.22
C LEU A 304 1.73 12.39 -26.50
N TRP A 305 1.11 13.47 -26.06
CA TRP A 305 -0.21 13.88 -26.52
C TRP A 305 -0.05 14.78 -27.74
N VAL A 306 -0.77 14.46 -28.81
CA VAL A 306 -0.80 15.22 -30.06
C VAL A 306 -2.22 15.74 -30.26
N GLY A 307 -2.40 17.04 -30.09
CA GLY A 307 -3.63 17.77 -30.33
C GLY A 307 -3.77 18.25 -31.77
N ASN A 308 -4.99 18.72 -32.07
CA ASN A 308 -5.40 19.20 -33.40
C ASN A 308 -5.31 18.13 -34.49
N VAL A 309 -5.58 16.87 -34.14
CA VAL A 309 -5.65 15.77 -35.11
C VAL A 309 -7.08 15.68 -35.63
N THR A 310 -7.32 16.13 -36.87
CA THR A 310 -8.64 16.06 -37.52
C THR A 310 -8.98 14.66 -38.02
N ASP A 311 -10.26 14.36 -38.28
CA ASP A 311 -10.73 13.05 -38.78
C ASP A 311 -10.15 12.65 -40.16
N GLN A 312 -9.55 13.59 -40.88
CA GLN A 312 -8.87 13.32 -42.16
C GLN A 312 -7.48 12.67 -41.96
N ILE A 313 -6.87 12.84 -40.78
CA ILE A 313 -5.52 12.34 -40.50
C ILE A 313 -5.61 10.88 -40.06
N THR A 314 -5.03 9.99 -40.85
CA THR A 314 -5.00 8.55 -40.57
C THR A 314 -3.85 8.15 -39.65
N GLU A 315 -4.00 7.02 -38.94
CA GLU A 315 -2.91 6.46 -38.10
C GLU A 315 -1.62 6.25 -38.88
N LYS A 316 -1.74 5.82 -40.15
CA LYS A 316 -0.59 5.56 -41.01
C LYS A 316 0.24 6.82 -41.27
N GLN A 317 -0.41 7.96 -41.53
CA GLN A 317 0.28 9.24 -41.73
C GLN A 317 1.01 9.69 -40.46
N LEU A 318 0.38 9.58 -39.28
CA LEU A 318 1.05 9.88 -38.01
C LEU A 318 2.20 8.91 -37.74
N ARG A 319 2.04 7.63 -38.05
CA ARG A 319 3.09 6.63 -37.89
C ARG A 319 4.30 6.96 -38.75
N ASP A 320 4.10 7.27 -40.03
CA ASP A 320 5.18 7.60 -40.95
C ASP A 320 5.90 8.89 -40.53
N LEU A 321 5.17 9.85 -39.97
CA LEU A 321 5.71 11.11 -39.45
C LEU A 321 6.56 10.93 -38.19
N PHE A 322 6.06 10.19 -37.21
CA PHE A 322 6.73 10.04 -35.91
C PHE A 322 7.83 8.96 -35.95
N LYS A 323 7.79 8.03 -36.93
CA LYS A 323 8.78 6.96 -37.08
C LYS A 323 10.17 7.48 -37.44
N SER A 324 10.29 8.63 -38.10
CA SER A 324 11.60 9.23 -38.40
C SER A 324 12.36 9.71 -37.16
N TYR A 325 11.67 9.89 -36.02
CA TYR A 325 12.26 10.39 -34.78
C TYR A 325 12.55 9.27 -33.76
N GLY A 326 11.98 8.09 -33.96
CA GLY A 326 12.30 6.90 -33.16
C GLY A 326 11.30 5.78 -33.32
N GLU A 327 11.56 4.66 -32.62
CA GLU A 327 10.70 3.49 -32.69
C GLU A 327 9.42 3.70 -31.87
N ILE A 328 8.28 3.61 -32.54
CA ILE A 328 6.96 3.82 -31.95
C ILE A 328 6.45 2.50 -31.36
N HIS A 329 6.08 2.52 -30.08
CA HIS A 329 5.44 1.39 -29.40
C HIS A 329 3.95 1.28 -29.76
N SER A 330 3.20 2.38 -29.68
CA SER A 330 1.77 2.39 -29.98
C SER A 330 1.28 3.79 -30.38
N ILE A 331 0.28 3.84 -31.25
CA ILE A 331 -0.45 5.07 -31.59
C ILE A 331 -1.92 4.82 -31.28
N ARG A 332 -2.57 5.76 -30.60
CA ARG A 332 -4.02 5.72 -30.34
C ARG A 332 -4.65 7.02 -30.81
N LEU A 333 -5.55 6.94 -31.79
CA LEU A 333 -6.33 8.10 -32.26
C LEU A 333 -7.65 8.17 -31.51
N LEU A 334 -8.02 9.36 -31.06
CA LEU A 334 -9.32 9.69 -30.50
C LEU A 334 -9.94 10.76 -31.40
N GLY A 335 -10.59 10.33 -32.48
CA GLY A 335 -11.26 11.24 -33.44
C GLY A 335 -12.29 12.15 -32.76
N GLU A 336 -13.08 11.61 -31.83
CA GLU A 336 -14.07 12.38 -31.06
C GLU A 336 -13.48 13.53 -30.23
N ARG A 337 -12.17 13.49 -29.93
CA ARG A 337 -11.47 14.50 -29.12
C ARG A 337 -10.40 15.25 -29.89
N PHE A 338 -10.32 15.05 -31.21
CA PHE A 338 -9.33 15.64 -32.10
C PHE A 338 -7.89 15.52 -31.58
N CYS A 339 -7.55 14.36 -31.00
CA CYS A 339 -6.23 14.13 -30.42
C CYS A 339 -5.76 12.70 -30.61
N ALA A 340 -4.45 12.51 -30.61
CA ALA A 340 -3.79 11.22 -30.64
C ALA A 340 -2.77 11.09 -29.50
N PHE A 341 -2.56 9.87 -29.02
CA PHE A 341 -1.47 9.53 -28.10
C PHE A 341 -0.44 8.70 -28.85
N VAL A 342 0.80 9.17 -28.87
CA VAL A 342 1.94 8.49 -29.49
C VAL A 342 2.90 8.08 -28.38
N ASN A 343 3.13 6.78 -28.24
CA ASN A 343 4.06 6.24 -27.26
C ASN A 343 5.32 5.75 -27.98
N PHE A 344 6.47 6.31 -27.64
CA PHE A 344 7.76 5.83 -28.10
C PHE A 344 8.30 4.75 -27.18
N LYS A 345 9.19 3.90 -27.72
CA LYS A 345 9.98 2.98 -26.87
C LYS A 345 11.03 3.72 -26.03
N CYS A 346 11.48 4.90 -26.49
CA CYS A 346 12.53 5.69 -25.85
C CYS A 346 12.04 7.10 -25.51
N VAL A 347 12.38 7.59 -24.30
CA VAL A 347 12.04 8.95 -23.84
C VAL A 347 12.76 10.03 -24.68
N ALA A 348 14.03 9.81 -25.02
CA ALA A 348 14.80 10.74 -25.85
C ALA A 348 14.22 10.90 -27.26
N ALA A 349 13.62 9.84 -27.83
CA ALA A 349 12.95 9.92 -29.12
C ALA A 349 11.66 10.74 -29.04
N ALA A 350 10.92 10.63 -27.94
CA ALA A 350 9.73 11.43 -27.69
C ALA A 350 10.07 12.93 -27.52
N ALA A 351 11.15 13.26 -26.82
CA ALA A 351 11.64 14.64 -26.70
C ALA A 351 12.04 15.22 -28.07
N LYS A 352 12.86 14.50 -28.83
CA LYS A 352 13.25 14.91 -30.20
C LYS A 352 12.04 15.09 -31.13
N ALA A 353 11.06 14.20 -31.02
CA ALA A 353 9.83 14.29 -31.80
C ALA A 353 8.98 15.50 -31.38
N LEU A 354 8.89 15.80 -30.08
CA LEU A 354 8.18 16.97 -29.56
C LEU A 354 8.81 18.25 -30.10
N ASP A 355 10.13 18.42 -29.98
CA ASP A 355 10.82 19.63 -30.42
C ASP A 355 10.73 19.83 -31.95
N ALA A 356 10.86 18.74 -32.71
CA ALA A 356 10.91 18.82 -34.17
C ALA A 356 9.53 18.84 -34.86
N LEU A 357 8.49 18.31 -34.22
CA LEU A 357 7.14 18.22 -34.80
C LEU A 357 6.16 19.23 -34.18
N GLN A 358 6.58 20.00 -33.17
CA GLN A 358 5.74 21.04 -32.59
C GLN A 358 5.35 22.08 -33.65
N GLY A 359 4.05 22.29 -33.84
CA GLY A 359 3.52 23.26 -34.80
C GLY A 359 3.66 22.85 -36.27
N LYS A 360 4.06 21.59 -36.57
CA LYS A 360 4.14 21.12 -37.96
C LYS A 360 2.76 21.07 -38.61
N GLU A 361 2.67 21.56 -39.84
CA GLU A 361 1.43 21.60 -40.61
C GLU A 361 1.20 20.30 -41.37
N ILE A 362 0.05 19.67 -41.13
CA ILE A 362 -0.46 18.53 -41.88
C ILE A 362 -1.87 18.87 -42.31
N GLU A 363 -2.13 18.85 -43.62
CA GLU A 363 -3.46 19.09 -44.21
C GLU A 363 -4.12 20.38 -43.65
N ASN A 364 -3.36 21.48 -43.64
CA ASN A 364 -3.74 22.81 -43.13
C ASN A 364 -3.98 22.91 -41.61
N THR A 365 -3.57 21.92 -40.82
CA THR A 365 -3.67 21.95 -39.37
C THR A 365 -2.31 21.84 -38.71
N LYS A 366 -2.02 22.73 -37.75
CA LYS A 366 -0.80 22.71 -36.94
C LYS A 366 -0.95 21.74 -35.78
N LEU A 367 -0.06 20.75 -35.71
CA LEU A 367 -0.01 19.81 -34.61
C LEU A 367 0.43 20.51 -33.31
N LEU A 368 -0.27 20.20 -32.22
CA LEU A 368 0.12 20.66 -30.88
C LEU A 368 0.58 19.45 -30.06
N ILE A 369 1.87 19.34 -29.79
CA ILE A 369 2.45 18.22 -29.07
C ILE A 369 2.80 18.67 -27.65
N ARG A 370 2.39 17.87 -26.66
CA ARG A 370 2.68 18.09 -25.24
C ARG A 370 2.92 16.76 -24.54
N TYR A 371 3.68 16.80 -23.45
CA TYR A 371 3.63 15.69 -22.51
C TYR A 371 2.24 15.63 -21.85
N PRO A 372 1.68 14.44 -21.61
CA PRO A 372 0.43 14.32 -20.87
C PRO A 372 0.63 14.88 -19.45
N ASP A 373 0.01 16.03 -19.16
CA ASP A 373 0.12 16.67 -17.86
C ASP A 373 -0.32 15.71 -16.74
N LYS A 374 0.61 15.37 -15.84
CA LYS A 374 0.21 14.92 -14.51
C LYS A 374 -0.45 16.12 -13.82
N PRO A 375 -1.70 16.03 -13.35
CA PRO A 375 -2.34 17.16 -12.67
C PRO A 375 -1.53 17.55 -11.43
N TYR A 376 -0.87 18.70 -11.49
CA TYR A 376 -0.10 19.29 -10.41
C TYR A 376 -1.02 19.86 -9.32
N ARG A 377 -0.77 19.52 -8.05
CA ARG A 377 -1.31 20.22 -6.87
C ARG A 377 -0.28 21.27 -6.43
N PRO A 378 -0.63 22.56 -6.31
CA PRO A 378 0.31 23.55 -5.80
C PRO A 378 0.53 23.40 -4.29
N ALA A 379 1.81 23.39 -3.88
CA ALA A 379 2.23 23.52 -2.50
C ALA A 379 2.10 24.99 -2.03
N ALA A 380 1.60 25.17 -0.81
CA ALA A 380 1.40 26.46 -0.20
C ALA A 380 2.75 27.14 0.14
N VAL A 381 2.91 28.40 -0.29
CA VAL A 381 3.93 29.31 0.26
C VAL A 381 3.24 30.62 0.64
N SER A 382 3.50 31.02 1.88
CA SER A 382 2.97 32.17 2.60
C SER A 382 3.81 33.42 2.37
N THR A 383 3.18 34.51 1.92
CA THR A 383 3.56 35.89 2.28
C THR A 383 2.34 36.82 2.17
N SER A 384 2.14 37.62 3.21
CA SER A 384 1.23 38.76 3.43
C SER A 384 1.27 39.79 2.27
N GLU A 385 0.21 40.50 1.85
CA GLU A 385 -0.81 41.27 2.58
C GLU A 385 -2.10 41.50 1.72
N SER A 386 -3.21 41.72 2.44
CA SER A 386 -4.37 42.60 2.13
C SER A 386 -5.27 42.36 0.90
N GLY A 387 -6.55 41.98 1.14
CA GLY A 387 -7.62 42.20 0.15
C GLY A 387 -8.93 41.41 0.26
N LEU A 388 -9.64 41.48 1.39
CA LEU A 388 -11.12 41.46 1.52
C LEU A 388 -11.98 40.25 1.05
N ILE A 389 -12.59 39.59 2.06
CA ILE A 389 -14.02 39.16 2.17
C ILE A 389 -14.45 37.90 1.35
N SER A 390 -15.11 36.85 1.85
CA SER A 390 -15.83 36.55 3.10
C SER A 390 -15.84 35.04 3.38
N SER A 391 -15.89 34.70 4.65
CA SER A 391 -16.01 33.37 5.24
C SER A 391 -17.41 32.73 5.11
N LYS A 392 -17.45 31.42 5.50
CA LYS A 392 -18.56 30.64 6.11
C LYS A 392 -19.62 30.09 5.13
N ARG A 393 -20.19 28.88 5.29
CA ARG A 393 -20.49 28.02 6.45
C ARG A 393 -20.94 26.62 5.94
N LYS A 394 -20.88 25.60 6.81
CA LYS A 394 -21.56 24.29 6.71
C LYS A 394 -23.06 24.43 6.40
N GLY A 395 -23.62 23.51 5.59
CA GLY A 395 -25.03 23.11 5.67
C GLY A 395 -25.81 23.02 4.34
N THR A 396 -26.46 21.87 4.14
CA THR A 396 -27.56 21.54 3.20
C THR A 396 -27.20 21.27 1.74
N SER A 397 -27.66 20.10 1.28
CA SER A 397 -27.61 19.55 -0.08
C SER A 397 -28.25 20.53 -1.09
N LYS A 398 -27.43 21.30 -1.80
CA LYS A 398 -27.88 22.08 -2.96
C LYS A 398 -27.76 21.22 -4.22
N VAL A 399 -28.91 20.86 -4.78
CA VAL A 399 -29.03 20.29 -6.13
C VAL A 399 -28.40 21.28 -7.11
N SER A 400 -27.39 20.83 -7.85
CA SER A 400 -26.66 21.64 -8.83
C SER A 400 -27.53 22.01 -10.04
N GLU A 401 -27.40 23.24 -10.50
CA GLU A 401 -28.10 23.78 -11.67
C GLU A 401 -27.49 23.24 -12.98
N CYS A 402 -28.32 23.08 -14.01
CA CYS A 402 -27.89 22.52 -15.28
C CYS A 402 -26.98 23.48 -16.06
N TYR A 403 -25.73 23.10 -16.25
CA TYR A 403 -24.75 23.84 -17.05
C TYR A 403 -25.19 24.07 -18.51
N TYR A 404 -25.84 23.07 -19.12
CA TYR A 404 -26.32 23.17 -20.50
C TYR A 404 -27.52 24.11 -20.65
N TRP A 405 -28.29 24.32 -19.58
CA TRP A 405 -29.37 25.31 -19.56
C TRP A 405 -28.83 26.75 -19.63
N ARG A 406 -27.68 26.99 -19.00
CA ARG A 406 -27.00 28.30 -18.97
C ARG A 406 -26.27 28.65 -20.26
N SER A 407 -25.78 27.65 -20.99
CA SER A 407 -24.92 27.84 -22.17
C SER A 407 -25.68 27.66 -23.48
N SER A 408 -25.98 26.42 -23.89
CA SER A 408 -26.54 26.12 -25.23
C SER A 408 -28.06 25.92 -25.26
N GLY A 409 -28.70 25.83 -24.10
CA GLY A 409 -30.05 25.27 -23.95
C GLY A 409 -29.97 23.76 -23.70
N CYS A 410 -30.67 23.27 -22.68
CA CYS A 410 -30.69 21.85 -22.34
C CYS A 410 -31.71 21.10 -23.20
N SER A 411 -31.28 20.08 -23.94
CA SER A 411 -32.12 19.24 -24.80
C SER A 411 -33.06 18.29 -24.05
N PHE A 412 -32.81 18.08 -22.75
CA PHE A 412 -33.57 17.14 -21.92
C PHE A 412 -34.82 17.75 -21.25
N GLY A 413 -35.04 19.06 -21.40
CA GLY A 413 -36.24 19.74 -20.89
C GLY A 413 -36.53 19.45 -19.41
N ASP A 414 -37.79 19.14 -19.08
CA ASP A 414 -38.23 18.86 -17.71
C ASP A 414 -37.76 17.52 -17.15
N LYS A 415 -37.12 16.67 -17.97
CA LYS A 415 -36.53 15.39 -17.55
C LYS A 415 -35.05 15.51 -17.17
N CYS A 416 -34.52 16.74 -17.11
CA CYS A 416 -33.11 16.95 -16.80
C CYS A 416 -32.79 16.59 -15.35
N ARG A 417 -31.64 15.92 -15.15
CA ARG A 417 -31.13 15.52 -13.83
C ARG A 417 -30.74 16.71 -12.94
N TYR A 418 -30.50 17.86 -13.55
CA TYR A 418 -30.11 19.11 -12.91
C TYR A 418 -31.23 20.15 -13.04
N LYS A 419 -31.34 21.07 -12.08
CA LYS A 419 -32.44 22.07 -12.10
C LYS A 419 -32.25 23.09 -13.23
N HIS A 420 -33.34 23.42 -13.91
CA HIS A 420 -33.42 24.53 -14.87
C HIS A 420 -34.03 25.73 -14.16
N ILE A 421 -33.22 26.76 -13.91
CA ILE A 421 -33.69 28.03 -13.34
C ILE A 421 -34.03 28.95 -14.52
N PRO A 422 -35.30 29.37 -14.72
CA PRO A 422 -35.72 30.13 -15.89
C PRO A 422 -34.91 31.41 -16.13
N GLU A 423 -34.49 32.08 -15.06
CA GLU A 423 -33.76 33.35 -15.08
C GLU A 423 -32.33 33.21 -15.64
N ASN A 424 -31.76 32.00 -15.59
CA ASN A 424 -30.37 31.74 -16.00
C ASN A 424 -30.24 31.12 -17.41
N LYS A 425 -31.33 31.09 -18.18
CA LYS A 425 -31.34 30.46 -19.51
C LYS A 425 -30.46 31.25 -20.48
N GLY A 426 -29.37 30.66 -20.95
CA GLY A 426 -28.50 31.25 -21.98
C GLY A 426 -27.59 32.39 -21.52
N VAL A 427 -27.42 32.60 -20.21
CA VAL A 427 -26.55 33.66 -19.65
C VAL A 427 -25.08 33.47 -20.04
N ASP A 428 -24.63 32.23 -20.22
CA ASP A 428 -23.24 31.90 -20.59
C ASP A 428 -23.08 31.70 -22.12
N LYS A 429 -24.02 32.20 -22.95
CA LYS A 429 -23.89 32.16 -24.42
C LYS A 429 -22.78 33.09 -24.90
N LYS A 430 -21.75 32.52 -25.52
CA LYS A 430 -20.67 33.30 -26.16
C LYS A 430 -21.13 33.82 -27.53
N PRO A 431 -20.83 35.09 -27.89
CA PRO A 431 -21.45 35.80 -29.01
C PRO A 431 -21.13 35.28 -30.43
N TRP A 432 -20.20 34.33 -30.59
CA TRP A 432 -19.85 33.75 -31.89
C TRP A 432 -20.52 32.39 -32.18
N LYS A 433 -21.45 31.95 -31.32
CA LYS A 433 -22.34 30.81 -31.60
C LYS A 433 -23.74 31.33 -31.95
N CYS A 434 -23.89 31.79 -33.18
CA CYS A 434 -25.18 31.88 -33.87
C CYS A 434 -25.20 30.82 -34.97
#